data_AF-A0A229RUT0-F1
#
_entry.id   AF-A0A229RUT0-F1
#
_cell.length_a   1.000
_cell.length_b   1.000
_cell.length_c   1.000
_cell.angle_alpha   90.00
_cell.angle_beta   90.00
_cell.angle_gamma   90.00
#
_symmetry.space_group_name_H-M   'P 1'
#
loop_
_entity.id
_entity.type
_entity.pdbx_description
1 polymer ?
#
loop_
_entity_poly.entity_id
_entity_poly.type
_entity_poly.pdbx_seq_one_letter_code
_entity_poly.pdbx_strand_id
1 'polypeptide(L)'
;MPNEQGPLNDPAESPDEQDTDLGIPVILDVVSLATHFIDRGAVLTGDQLAIALYRVPGDDMPVLLDALHRHRLINDHNLSGVVGLAWSNAERPDLALSRDSWRTLFTAAGYTDDGRRVPRPTQPLRLYRGSVADRRTDWSWTGSRDIARTYAAGGFGGRLPGAIWTALVEPERLLARNNDRDEAEYVIDTRSLTIDPVSGDALLVDHAP
;
A
#
# COMPACT_ATOMS: atom_id res chain seq x y z
N MET A 1 -38.81 69.09 -8.58
CA MET A 1 -37.58 68.69 -7.87
C MET A 1 -37.58 67.16 -7.80
N PRO A 2 -36.51 66.49 -8.24
CA PRO A 2 -36.49 65.09 -8.68
C PRO A 2 -35.92 64.10 -7.64
N ASN A 3 -36.07 62.79 -7.92
CA ASN A 3 -35.32 61.58 -7.50
C ASN A 3 -34.73 61.50 -6.07
N GLU A 4 -34.79 60.37 -5.36
CA GLU A 4 -33.94 59.20 -5.62
C GLU A 4 -34.56 57.91 -5.04
N GLN A 5 -34.77 56.92 -5.92
CA GLN A 5 -34.88 55.51 -5.55
C GLN A 5 -33.47 55.00 -5.29
N GLY A 6 -33.15 54.67 -4.04
CA GLY A 6 -31.90 54.01 -3.68
C GLY A 6 -31.89 52.56 -4.20
N PRO A 7 -30.74 52.06 -4.70
CA PRO A 7 -30.66 50.72 -5.26
C PRO A 7 -30.78 49.66 -4.17
N LEU A 8 -31.47 48.56 -4.51
CA LEU A 8 -31.40 47.30 -3.79
C LEU A 8 -29.93 46.82 -3.82
N ASN A 9 -29.35 46.59 -2.64
CA ASN A 9 -28.12 45.82 -2.52
C ASN A 9 -28.41 44.37 -2.91
N ASP A 10 -27.89 43.96 -4.06
CA ASP A 10 -27.62 42.55 -4.35
C ASP A 10 -26.63 42.03 -3.27
N PRO A 11 -26.91 40.90 -2.61
CA PRO A 11 -25.85 40.21 -1.90
C PRO A 11 -24.87 39.69 -2.96
N ALA A 12 -23.62 40.14 -2.85
CA ALA A 12 -22.52 39.63 -3.64
C ALA A 12 -22.58 38.10 -3.69
N GLU A 13 -22.71 37.55 -4.90
CA GLU A 13 -22.35 36.15 -5.16
C GLU A 13 -20.94 35.94 -4.64
N SER A 14 -20.82 35.09 -3.63
CA SER A 14 -19.54 34.62 -3.10
C SER A 14 -18.80 33.89 -4.22
N PRO A 15 -17.63 34.34 -4.69
CA PRO A 15 -16.85 33.61 -5.67
C PRO A 15 -15.91 32.66 -4.91
N ASP A 16 -16.44 31.58 -4.32
CA ASP A 16 -15.58 30.59 -3.66
C ASP A 16 -16.21 29.20 -3.52
N GLU A 17 -16.94 28.76 -4.53
CA GLU A 17 -17.05 27.34 -4.84
C GLU A 17 -16.38 27.10 -6.19
N GLN A 18 -15.04 27.13 -6.20
CA GLN A 18 -14.30 26.45 -7.26
C GLN A 18 -14.58 24.96 -7.09
N ASP A 19 -15.56 24.50 -7.86
CA ASP A 19 -15.80 23.11 -8.22
C ASP A 19 -14.45 22.41 -8.38
N THR A 20 -14.10 21.58 -7.40
CA THR A 20 -12.83 20.86 -7.33
C THR A 20 -12.91 19.70 -8.32
N ASP A 21 -12.96 20.00 -9.61
CA ASP A 21 -12.58 19.02 -10.61
C ASP A 21 -11.09 18.76 -10.39
N LEU A 22 -10.80 17.69 -9.65
CA LEU A 22 -9.43 17.22 -9.43
C LEU A 22 -8.74 16.85 -10.77
N GLY A 23 -9.48 16.91 -11.89
CA GLY A 23 -8.97 16.82 -13.24
C GLY A 23 -8.51 15.40 -13.55
N ILE A 24 -9.12 14.41 -12.89
CA ILE A 24 -8.82 12.99 -13.08
C ILE A 24 -9.88 12.41 -14.01
N PRO A 25 -9.52 12.02 -15.24
CA PRO A 25 -10.50 11.47 -16.18
C PRO A 25 -11.04 10.14 -15.69
N VAL A 26 -12.27 9.82 -16.10
CA VAL A 26 -12.89 8.52 -15.82
C VAL A 26 -12.33 7.48 -16.81
N ILE A 27 -11.13 6.98 -16.53
CA ILE A 27 -10.47 5.92 -17.30
C ILE A 27 -10.21 4.75 -16.33
N LEU A 28 -10.75 3.58 -16.67
CA LEU A 28 -10.67 2.37 -15.82
C LEU A 28 -9.55 1.41 -16.25
N ASP A 29 -9.08 1.55 -17.49
CA ASP A 29 -7.95 0.80 -18.01
C ASP A 29 -6.63 1.41 -17.54
N VAL A 30 -5.79 0.61 -16.90
CA VAL A 30 -4.54 1.07 -16.28
C VAL A 30 -3.56 1.67 -17.28
N VAL A 31 -3.46 1.08 -18.49
CA VAL A 31 -2.54 1.55 -19.52
C VAL A 31 -2.98 2.92 -20.04
N SER A 32 -4.27 3.08 -20.32
CA SER A 32 -4.84 4.33 -20.81
C SER A 32 -4.75 5.43 -19.76
N LEU A 33 -5.01 5.11 -18.49
CA LEU A 33 -4.91 6.08 -17.40
C LEU A 33 -3.47 6.52 -17.15
N ALA A 34 -2.52 5.57 -17.14
CA ALA A 34 -1.09 5.90 -17.04
C ALA A 34 -0.63 6.76 -18.21
N THR A 35 -1.00 6.39 -19.44
CA THR A 35 -0.68 7.15 -20.66
C THR A 35 -1.19 8.58 -20.57
N HIS A 36 -2.44 8.78 -20.12
CA HIS A 36 -2.99 10.12 -19.93
C HIS A 36 -2.15 10.98 -18.97
N PHE A 37 -1.72 10.43 -17.83
CA PHE A 37 -0.88 11.17 -16.90
C PHE A 37 0.52 11.45 -17.42
N ILE A 38 1.11 10.49 -18.16
CA ILE A 38 2.40 10.66 -18.82
C ILE A 38 2.34 11.78 -19.85
N ASP A 39 1.29 11.82 -20.68
CA ASP A 39 1.09 12.86 -21.69
C ASP A 39 0.83 14.23 -21.05
N ARG A 40 0.10 14.27 -19.92
CA ARG A 40 -0.11 15.49 -19.15
C ARG A 40 1.18 16.01 -18.50
N GLY A 41 2.08 15.12 -18.07
CA GLY A 41 3.41 15.45 -17.56
C GLY A 41 3.44 16.21 -16.23
N ALA A 42 2.33 16.22 -15.47
CA ALA A 42 2.22 16.93 -14.20
C ALA A 42 2.32 15.96 -13.01
N VAL A 43 3.05 16.38 -11.97
CA VAL A 43 3.11 15.64 -10.71
C VAL A 43 1.73 15.66 -10.05
N LEU A 44 1.24 14.48 -9.68
CA LEU A 44 -0.04 14.30 -9.01
C LEU A 44 0.06 14.70 -7.53
N THR A 45 -0.95 15.40 -7.05
CA THR A 45 -1.20 15.59 -5.62
C THR A 45 -1.63 14.28 -4.96
N GLY A 46 -1.63 14.24 -3.62
CA GLY A 46 -2.09 13.06 -2.87
C GLY A 46 -3.52 12.66 -3.23
N ASP A 47 -4.43 13.63 -3.29
CA ASP A 47 -5.86 13.39 -3.61
C ASP A 47 -6.06 12.88 -5.03
N GLN A 48 -5.34 13.47 -5.99
CA GLN A 48 -5.34 13.02 -7.38
C GLN A 48 -4.83 11.58 -7.52
N LEU A 49 -3.76 11.24 -6.81
CA LEU A 49 -3.20 9.89 -6.80
C LEU A 49 -4.16 8.88 -6.17
N ALA A 50 -4.78 9.22 -5.03
CA ALA A 50 -5.76 8.37 -4.37
C ALA A 50 -6.94 8.07 -5.31
N ILE A 51 -7.52 9.10 -5.94
CA ILE A 51 -8.61 8.92 -6.90
C ILE A 51 -8.16 8.05 -8.06
N ALA A 52 -7.00 8.31 -8.65
CA ALA A 52 -6.49 7.53 -9.78
C ALA A 52 -6.36 6.03 -9.44
N LEU A 53 -5.84 5.69 -8.25
CA LEU A 53 -5.73 4.30 -7.81
C LEU A 53 -7.10 3.64 -7.64
N TYR A 54 -8.11 4.34 -7.09
CA TYR A 54 -9.47 3.81 -6.97
C TYR A 54 -10.23 3.70 -8.31
N ARG A 55 -9.69 4.22 -9.43
CA ARG A 55 -10.28 4.03 -10.77
C ARG A 55 -9.93 2.69 -11.39
N VAL A 56 -8.84 2.06 -10.96
CA VAL A 56 -8.37 0.80 -11.54
C VAL A 56 -8.66 -0.38 -10.61
N PRO A 57 -8.77 -1.60 -11.13
CA PRO A 57 -8.82 -2.82 -10.31
C PRO A 57 -7.64 -2.92 -9.34
N GLY A 58 -7.82 -3.61 -8.21
CA GLY A 58 -6.78 -3.75 -7.18
C GLY A 58 -5.47 -4.36 -7.70
N ASP A 59 -5.54 -5.36 -8.58
CA ASP A 59 -4.37 -5.96 -9.23
C ASP A 59 -3.64 -5.03 -10.20
N ASP A 60 -4.30 -3.97 -10.67
CA ASP A 60 -3.72 -2.97 -11.58
C ASP A 60 -3.13 -1.76 -10.83
N MET A 61 -3.48 -1.55 -9.56
CA MET A 61 -2.92 -0.47 -8.74
C MET A 61 -1.38 -0.49 -8.70
N PRO A 62 -0.70 -1.65 -8.51
CA PRO A 62 0.76 -1.69 -8.57
C PRO A 62 1.33 -1.23 -9.92
N VAL A 63 0.69 -1.63 -11.03
CA VAL A 63 1.14 -1.29 -12.39
C VAL A 63 1.03 0.20 -12.63
N LEU A 64 -0.09 0.82 -12.20
CA LEU A 64 -0.25 2.26 -12.26
C LEU A 64 0.81 2.98 -11.44
N LEU A 65 1.02 2.55 -10.19
CA LEU A 65 1.95 3.18 -9.26
C LEU A 65 3.40 3.11 -9.76
N ASP A 66 3.81 1.97 -10.31
CA ASP A 66 5.13 1.79 -10.94
C ASP A 66 5.32 2.72 -12.15
N ALA A 67 4.32 2.83 -13.03
CA ALA A 67 4.37 3.73 -14.17
C ALA A 67 4.52 5.20 -13.71
N LEU A 68 3.68 5.65 -12.79
CA LEU A 68 3.73 7.02 -12.27
C LEU A 68 5.08 7.33 -11.60
N HIS A 69 5.63 6.38 -10.83
CA HIS A 69 6.93 6.52 -10.20
C HIS A 69 8.07 6.61 -11.23
N ARG A 70 8.13 5.70 -12.21
CA ARG A 70 9.17 5.69 -13.25
C ARG A 70 9.19 6.97 -14.08
N HIS A 71 8.01 7.57 -14.29
CA HIS A 71 7.87 8.83 -15.02
C HIS A 71 7.93 10.08 -14.13
N ARG A 72 8.26 9.92 -12.83
CA ARG A 72 8.40 11.01 -11.84
C ARG A 72 7.13 11.87 -11.70
N LEU A 73 5.97 11.25 -11.87
CA LEU A 73 4.65 11.90 -11.73
C LEU A 73 4.11 11.81 -10.30
N ILE A 74 4.83 11.15 -9.40
CA ILE A 74 4.58 11.13 -7.97
C ILE A 74 5.89 11.36 -7.23
N ASN A 75 5.82 12.03 -6.07
CA ASN A 75 6.95 12.20 -5.17
C ASN A 75 6.94 11.13 -4.08
N ASP A 76 8.05 10.97 -3.37
CA ASP A 76 8.23 9.98 -2.30
C ASP A 76 7.19 10.10 -1.18
N HIS A 77 6.75 11.33 -0.88
CA HIS A 77 5.74 11.58 0.16
C HIS A 77 4.38 11.00 -0.25
N ASN A 78 3.89 11.31 -1.44
CA ASN A 78 2.64 10.77 -1.97
C ASN A 78 2.74 9.26 -2.17
N LEU A 79 3.90 8.75 -2.62
CA LEU A 79 4.16 7.32 -2.74
C LEU A 79 4.06 6.60 -1.39
N SER A 80 4.60 7.20 -0.31
CA SER A 80 4.50 6.62 1.04
C SER A 80 3.05 6.45 1.49
N GLY A 81 2.16 7.37 1.08
CA GLY A 81 0.73 7.33 1.36
C GLY A 81 -0.02 6.15 0.74
N VAL A 82 0.49 5.56 -0.33
CA VAL A 82 -0.30 4.62 -1.16
C VAL A 82 0.38 3.31 -1.50
N VAL A 83 1.69 3.16 -1.29
CA VAL A 83 2.40 1.92 -1.67
C VAL A 83 1.92 0.70 -0.89
N GLY A 84 1.65 0.85 0.42
CA GLY A 84 1.08 -0.20 1.25
C GLY A 84 -0.34 -0.57 0.82
N LEU A 85 -1.16 0.44 0.49
CA LEU A 85 -2.51 0.24 -0.04
C LEU A 85 -2.50 -0.52 -1.37
N ALA A 86 -1.64 -0.14 -2.31
CA ALA A 86 -1.52 -0.80 -3.61
C ALA A 86 -1.04 -2.25 -3.47
N TRP A 87 -0.16 -2.53 -2.50
CA TRP A 87 0.24 -3.89 -2.15
C TRP A 87 -0.94 -4.72 -1.63
N SER A 88 -1.65 -4.24 -0.61
CA SER A 88 -2.72 -5.03 0.04
C SER A 88 -4.00 -5.13 -0.77
N ASN A 89 -4.24 -4.26 -1.76
CA ASN A 89 -5.40 -4.39 -2.67
C ASN A 89 -5.15 -5.28 -3.88
N ALA A 90 -3.89 -5.55 -4.23
CA ALA A 90 -3.59 -6.58 -5.21
C ALA A 90 -3.85 -7.96 -4.60
N GLU A 91 -4.67 -8.79 -5.25
CA GLU A 91 -4.86 -10.17 -4.85
C GLU A 91 -3.57 -10.97 -5.04
N ARG A 92 -2.80 -10.60 -6.07
CA ARG A 92 -1.55 -11.28 -6.47
C ARG A 92 -0.44 -10.27 -6.73
N PRO A 93 0.06 -9.55 -5.70
CA PRO A 93 1.05 -8.49 -5.87
C PRO A 93 2.35 -8.96 -6.54
N ASP A 94 2.76 -10.21 -6.29
CA ASP A 94 3.93 -10.85 -6.91
C ASP A 94 3.77 -11.10 -8.43
N LEU A 95 2.55 -11.09 -8.95
CA LEU A 95 2.27 -11.19 -10.40
C LEU A 95 2.12 -9.82 -11.04
N ALA A 96 1.64 -8.83 -10.29
CA ALA A 96 1.44 -7.47 -10.79
C ALA A 96 2.78 -6.77 -11.07
N LEU A 97 3.78 -6.94 -10.19
CA LEU A 97 5.12 -6.38 -10.38
C LEU A 97 6.22 -7.36 -10.00
N SER A 98 7.39 -7.18 -10.61
CA SER A 98 8.60 -7.89 -10.20
C SER A 98 9.01 -7.51 -8.78
N ARG A 99 9.70 -8.42 -8.07
CA ARG A 99 10.24 -8.11 -6.73
C ARG A 99 11.16 -6.89 -6.73
N ASP A 100 11.94 -6.65 -7.79
CA ASP A 100 12.84 -5.50 -7.85
C ASP A 100 12.08 -4.18 -8.08
N SER A 101 10.97 -4.20 -8.85
CA SER A 101 10.05 -3.06 -8.96
C SER A 101 9.43 -2.73 -7.59
N TRP A 102 8.95 -3.75 -6.86
CA TRP A 102 8.45 -3.56 -5.51
C TRP A 102 9.52 -2.98 -4.56
N ARG A 103 10.75 -3.52 -4.57
CA ARG A 103 11.86 -2.95 -3.79
C ARG A 103 12.07 -1.47 -4.11
N THR A 104 12.03 -1.11 -5.38
CA THR A 104 12.21 0.27 -5.83
C THR A 104 11.14 1.18 -5.21
N LEU A 105 9.86 0.78 -5.30
CA LEU A 105 8.75 1.55 -4.74
C LEU A 105 8.82 1.69 -3.22
N PHE A 106 9.02 0.58 -2.50
CA PHE A 106 9.13 0.62 -1.03
C PHE A 106 10.38 1.35 -0.54
N THR A 107 11.48 1.31 -1.29
CA THR A 107 12.69 2.06 -0.95
C THR A 107 12.44 3.57 -1.05
N ALA A 108 11.79 4.02 -2.13
CA ALA A 108 11.44 5.43 -2.33
C ALA A 108 10.43 5.92 -1.27
N ALA A 109 9.40 5.12 -0.97
CA ALA A 109 8.44 5.42 0.10
C ALA A 109 9.10 5.51 1.49
N GLY A 110 10.12 4.70 1.73
CA GLY A 110 10.62 4.40 3.08
C GLY A 110 9.67 3.47 3.83
N TYR A 111 10.02 3.17 5.09
CA TYR A 111 9.14 2.36 5.95
C TYR A 111 7.86 3.14 6.29
N THR A 112 6.73 2.47 6.17
CA THR A 112 5.40 3.03 6.41
C THR A 112 4.63 2.21 7.43
N ASP A 113 3.76 2.87 8.18
CA ASP A 113 2.77 2.27 9.08
C ASP A 113 1.43 2.90 8.71
N ASP A 114 0.55 2.10 8.08
CA ASP A 114 -0.75 2.52 7.53
C ASP A 114 -0.64 3.75 6.62
N GLY A 115 0.23 3.66 5.61
CA GLY A 115 0.48 4.73 4.63
C GLY A 115 1.23 5.95 5.18
N ARG A 116 1.52 6.00 6.48
CA ARG A 116 2.32 7.08 7.06
C ARG A 116 3.78 6.68 7.13
N ARG A 117 4.67 7.47 6.54
CA ARG A 117 6.13 7.28 6.70
C ARG A 117 6.52 7.47 8.17
N VAL A 118 7.19 6.47 8.74
CA VAL A 118 7.64 6.47 10.14
C VAL A 118 9.06 5.90 10.27
N PRO A 119 9.79 6.16 11.37
CA PRO A 119 11.03 5.46 11.64
C PRO A 119 10.82 3.94 11.70
N ARG A 120 11.79 3.18 11.20
CA ARG A 120 11.79 1.72 11.36
C ARG A 120 11.94 1.35 12.84
N PRO A 121 11.38 0.21 13.26
CA PRO A 121 11.76 -0.43 14.53
C PRO A 121 13.28 -0.53 14.65
N THR A 122 13.84 -0.30 15.83
CA THR A 122 15.29 -0.32 16.05
C THR A 122 15.84 -1.70 16.39
N GLN A 123 14.97 -2.69 16.55
CA GLN A 123 15.32 -4.06 16.92
C GLN A 123 14.72 -5.04 15.92
N PRO A 124 15.35 -6.20 15.69
CA PRO A 124 14.77 -7.24 14.86
C PRO A 124 13.42 -7.71 15.40
N LEU A 125 12.50 -8.04 14.51
CA LEU A 125 11.16 -8.54 14.85
C LEU A 125 11.03 -10.01 14.51
N ARG A 126 10.48 -10.80 15.42
CA ARG A 126 10.04 -12.16 15.10
C ARG A 126 8.69 -12.08 14.38
N LEU A 127 8.67 -12.55 13.13
CA LEU A 127 7.47 -12.56 12.31
C LEU A 127 7.09 -13.99 11.91
N TYR A 128 5.83 -14.15 11.50
CA TYR A 128 5.22 -15.41 11.12
C TYR A 128 4.48 -15.31 9.79
N ARG A 129 4.43 -16.41 9.04
CA ARG A 129 3.64 -16.54 7.82
C ARG A 129 2.98 -17.91 7.76
N GLY A 130 1.66 -17.95 7.57
CA GLY A 130 0.94 -19.18 7.28
C GLY A 130 0.90 -19.43 5.78
N SER A 131 1.53 -20.51 5.31
CA SER A 131 1.62 -20.78 3.87
C SER A 131 2.06 -22.21 3.56
N VAL A 132 1.76 -22.67 2.35
CA VAL A 132 2.47 -23.80 1.73
C VAL A 132 3.97 -23.50 1.61
N ALA A 133 4.79 -24.56 1.58
CA ALA A 133 6.24 -24.46 1.60
C ALA A 133 6.82 -23.61 0.46
N ASP A 134 6.29 -23.74 -0.75
CA ASP A 134 6.79 -23.02 -1.94
C ASP A 134 6.62 -21.50 -1.83
N ARG A 135 5.63 -21.05 -1.04
CA ARG A 135 5.29 -19.63 -0.84
C ARG A 135 5.78 -19.06 0.49
N ARG A 136 6.67 -19.79 1.19
CA ARG A 136 7.26 -19.34 2.47
C ARG A 136 8.13 -18.09 2.33
N THR A 137 8.61 -17.78 1.12
CA THR A 137 9.49 -16.63 0.85
C THR A 137 8.74 -15.42 0.27
N ASP A 138 7.42 -15.44 0.22
CA ASP A 138 6.64 -14.26 -0.16
C ASP A 138 6.65 -13.21 0.97
N TRP A 139 6.22 -11.99 0.68
CA TRP A 139 6.56 -10.82 1.50
C TRP A 139 5.54 -10.42 2.56
N SER A 140 4.36 -11.06 2.57
CA SER A 140 3.31 -10.78 3.55
C SER A 140 3.51 -11.64 4.81
N TRP A 141 3.82 -11.00 5.93
CA TRP A 141 4.11 -11.62 7.22
C TRP A 141 3.28 -10.94 8.32
N THR A 142 3.21 -11.53 9.50
CA THR A 142 2.48 -10.96 10.64
C THR A 142 3.28 -11.13 11.93
N GLY A 143 3.10 -10.22 12.88
CA GLY A 143 3.60 -10.40 14.26
C GLY A 143 2.81 -11.45 15.06
N SER A 144 1.63 -11.87 14.59
CA SER A 144 0.76 -12.81 15.30
C SER A 144 0.88 -14.23 14.77
N ARG A 145 1.36 -15.14 15.62
CA ARG A 145 1.37 -16.58 15.32
C ARG A 145 -0.03 -17.13 15.06
N ASP A 146 -1.06 -16.59 15.70
CA ASP A 146 -2.44 -17.07 15.52
C ASP A 146 -3.05 -16.65 14.19
N ILE A 147 -2.76 -15.43 13.71
CA ILE A 147 -3.11 -15.01 12.35
C ILE A 147 -2.42 -15.92 11.34
N ALA A 148 -1.11 -16.18 11.51
CA ALA A 148 -0.38 -17.11 10.65
C ALA A 148 -0.96 -18.53 10.70
N ARG A 149 -1.47 -19.00 11.84
CA ARG A 149 -2.13 -20.31 11.96
C ARG A 149 -3.39 -20.38 11.11
N THR A 150 -4.21 -19.33 11.11
CA THR A 150 -5.43 -19.25 10.29
C THR A 150 -5.11 -19.40 8.80
N TYR A 151 -4.06 -18.74 8.31
CA TYR A 151 -3.61 -18.91 6.92
C TYR A 151 -2.99 -20.28 6.64
N ALA A 152 -2.27 -20.86 7.61
CA ALA A 152 -1.68 -22.20 7.46
C ALA A 152 -2.75 -23.31 7.44
N ALA A 153 -3.89 -23.13 8.11
CA ALA A 153 -4.98 -24.10 8.08
C ALA A 153 -5.59 -24.29 6.68
N GLY A 154 -5.43 -23.31 5.79
CA GLY A 154 -6.03 -23.31 4.45
C GLY A 154 -7.53 -22.98 4.48
N GLY A 155 -8.23 -23.26 3.37
CA GLY A 155 -9.70 -23.11 3.27
C GLY A 155 -10.22 -21.71 2.95
N PHE A 156 -9.43 -20.66 3.19
CA PHE A 156 -9.74 -19.30 2.72
C PHE A 156 -9.33 -19.14 1.25
N GLY A 157 -10.26 -18.72 0.39
CA GLY A 157 -9.97 -18.44 -1.03
C GLY A 157 -9.40 -19.61 -1.82
N GLY A 158 -9.74 -20.86 -1.45
CA GLY A 158 -9.23 -22.06 -2.12
C GLY A 158 -7.76 -22.42 -1.78
N ARG A 159 -7.16 -21.77 -0.77
CA ARG A 159 -5.78 -22.06 -0.36
C ARG A 159 -5.65 -23.46 0.25
N LEU A 160 -4.62 -24.18 -0.20
CA LEU A 160 -4.25 -25.47 0.38
C LEU A 160 -3.70 -25.30 1.81
N PRO A 161 -3.93 -26.26 2.71
CA PRO A 161 -3.26 -26.29 4.01
C PRO A 161 -1.73 -26.28 3.86
N GLY A 162 -1.05 -25.66 4.82
CA GLY A 162 0.40 -25.49 4.84
C GLY A 162 0.98 -25.55 6.25
N ALA A 163 2.04 -24.79 6.48
CA ALA A 163 2.73 -24.69 7.77
C ALA A 163 2.82 -23.22 8.22
N ILE A 164 3.16 -23.03 9.48
CA ILE A 164 3.59 -21.72 9.99
C ILE A 164 5.10 -21.64 9.80
N TRP A 165 5.55 -20.59 9.12
CA TRP A 165 6.94 -20.23 8.93
C TRP A 165 7.28 -19.06 9.87
N THR A 166 8.51 -19.00 10.37
CA THR A 166 9.00 -17.90 11.20
C THR A 166 10.37 -17.43 10.74
N ALA A 167 10.65 -16.15 10.95
CA ALA A 167 11.95 -15.55 10.76
C ALA A 167 12.18 -14.44 11.78
N LEU A 168 13.45 -14.20 12.13
CA LEU A 168 13.87 -12.98 12.80
C LEU A 168 14.25 -11.96 11.71
N VAL A 169 13.54 -10.84 11.64
CA VAL A 169 13.60 -9.88 10.55
C VAL A 169 14.25 -8.59 11.02
N GLU A 170 15.42 -8.29 10.47
CA GLU A 170 16.15 -7.04 10.73
C GLU A 170 15.36 -5.80 10.27
N PRO A 171 15.49 -4.66 10.97
CA PRO A 171 14.80 -3.41 10.63
C PRO A 171 14.82 -3.04 9.16
N GLU A 172 15.97 -3.16 8.49
CA GLU A 172 16.19 -2.73 7.10
C GLU A 172 15.36 -3.54 6.09
N ARG A 173 14.87 -4.71 6.50
CA ARG A 173 14.02 -5.58 5.68
C ARG A 173 12.54 -5.25 5.81
N LEU A 174 12.16 -4.42 6.78
CA LEU A 174 10.77 -3.96 6.96
C LEU A 174 10.47 -2.87 5.95
N LEU A 175 9.46 -3.12 5.11
CA LEU A 175 9.06 -2.26 4.00
C LEU A 175 7.79 -1.47 4.33
N ALA A 176 6.79 -2.13 4.92
CA ALA A 176 5.57 -1.51 5.39
C ALA A 176 4.95 -2.33 6.52
N ARG A 177 4.08 -1.68 7.30
CA ARG A 177 3.10 -2.31 8.18
C ARG A 177 1.72 -1.80 7.80
N ASN A 178 0.80 -2.72 7.56
CA ASN A 178 -0.59 -2.45 7.23
C ASN A 178 -1.46 -3.15 8.29
N ASN A 179 -2.07 -2.38 9.17
CA ASN A 179 -3.01 -2.86 10.20
C ASN A 179 -4.46 -2.72 9.76
N ASP A 180 -4.72 -1.97 8.69
CA ASP A 180 -6.06 -1.88 8.10
C ASP A 180 -6.61 -3.28 7.79
N ARG A 181 -7.92 -3.47 8.00
CA ARG A 181 -8.66 -4.74 7.81
C ARG A 181 -8.28 -5.88 8.78
N ASP A 182 -7.73 -5.56 9.95
CA ASP A 182 -7.37 -6.54 11.00
C ASP A 182 -6.29 -7.56 10.55
N GLU A 183 -5.55 -7.27 9.47
CA GLU A 183 -4.57 -8.21 8.91
C GLU A 183 -3.24 -8.21 9.68
N ALA A 184 -2.91 -7.11 10.37
CA ALA A 184 -1.64 -6.89 11.07
C ALA A 184 -0.43 -7.36 10.23
N GLU A 185 -0.43 -6.93 8.97
CA GLU A 185 0.53 -7.32 7.95
C GLU A 185 1.82 -6.51 8.08
N TYR A 186 2.95 -7.20 8.00
CA TYR A 186 4.25 -6.64 7.69
C TYR A 186 4.62 -7.08 6.28
N VAL A 187 4.96 -6.10 5.44
CA VAL A 187 5.58 -6.35 4.14
C VAL A 187 7.09 -6.34 4.34
N ILE A 188 7.76 -7.45 4.00
CA ILE A 188 9.20 -7.62 4.25
C ILE A 188 9.97 -8.10 3.02
N ASP A 189 11.24 -7.68 2.87
CA ASP A 189 12.14 -8.28 1.88
C ASP A 189 12.78 -9.58 2.42
N THR A 190 12.31 -10.70 1.88
CA THR A 190 12.75 -12.06 2.23
C THR A 190 14.05 -12.48 1.55
N ARG A 191 14.69 -11.64 0.72
CA ARG A 191 15.93 -11.99 0.01
C ARG A 191 17.01 -12.46 0.99
N SER A 192 17.43 -13.71 0.85
CA SER A 192 18.46 -14.34 1.70
C SER A 192 18.11 -14.36 3.19
N LEU A 193 16.81 -14.32 3.53
CA LEU A 193 16.34 -14.46 4.91
C LEU A 193 16.30 -15.95 5.29
N THR A 194 16.85 -16.29 6.46
CA THR A 194 16.66 -17.62 7.06
C THR A 194 15.21 -17.75 7.53
N ILE A 195 14.50 -18.75 7.00
CA ILE A 195 13.09 -18.99 7.27
C ILE A 195 12.92 -20.44 7.70
N ASP A 196 12.43 -20.61 8.93
CA ASP A 196 12.28 -21.91 9.57
C ASP A 196 10.80 -22.27 9.74
N PRO A 197 10.43 -23.57 9.65
CA PRO A 197 9.10 -24.00 10.07
C PRO A 197 8.98 -23.88 11.60
N VAL A 198 7.80 -23.50 12.08
CA VAL A 198 7.50 -23.55 13.51
C VAL A 198 7.14 -24.99 13.89
N SER A 199 8.05 -25.69 14.55
CA SER A 199 7.80 -27.01 15.15
C SER A 199 6.86 -26.89 16.37
N GLY A 200 6.03 -27.89 16.61
CA GLY A 200 5.03 -27.89 17.71
C GLY A 200 5.61 -27.64 19.11
N ASP A 201 4.86 -26.88 19.91
CA ASP A 201 4.97 -26.63 21.37
C ASP A 201 6.26 -26.05 21.97
N ALA A 202 7.13 -25.40 21.20
CA ALA A 202 8.06 -24.45 21.80
C ALA A 202 7.31 -23.17 22.25
N LEU A 203 6.89 -23.15 23.52
CA LEU A 203 6.49 -21.96 24.28
C LEU A 203 7.69 -20.99 24.36
N LEU A 204 7.95 -20.24 23.30
CA LEU A 204 8.71 -19.00 23.43
C LEU A 204 7.69 -17.93 23.81
N VAL A 205 7.67 -17.62 25.10
CA VAL A 205 6.97 -16.47 25.65
C VAL A 205 7.72 -15.24 25.12
N ASP A 206 7.22 -14.65 24.03
CA ASP A 206 7.74 -13.38 23.55
C ASP A 206 7.28 -12.29 24.51
N HIS A 207 8.21 -11.77 25.31
CA HIS A 207 8.03 -10.50 25.99
C HIS A 207 8.07 -9.39 24.96
N ALA A 208 6.92 -8.77 24.68
CA ALA A 208 6.88 -7.50 23.99
C ALA A 208 7.38 -6.39 24.93
N PRO A 209 8.19 -5.42 24.45
CA PRO A 209 8.34 -4.12 25.10
C PRO A 209 7.06 -3.28 24.99
#